data_AF-A0A1J8QYH1-F1
#
_entry.id   AF-A0A1J8QYH1-F1
#
_cell.length_a   1.000
_cell.length_b   1.000
_cell.length_c   1.000
_cell.angle_alpha   90.00
_cell.angle_beta   90.00
_cell.angle_gamma   90.00
#
_symmetry.space_group_name_H-M   'P 1'
#
loop_
_entity.id
_entity.type
_entity.pdbx_description
1 polymer ?
#
loop_
_entity_poly.entity_id
_entity_poly.type
_entity_poly.pdbx_seq_one_letter_code
_entity_poly.pdbx_strand_id
1 'polypeptide(L)'
;MSASGRYRAPHVQGRSSKGLFLAEMGQSYNAHLAKRSTSPSSRERVRAADAWKRDLAGRANGTIDPWYGCDVYDEMLDYAINFTFPWSLSKQSGGMFDVYDIPDALNPEAPSDASVFLNDPRTRSALHVPSQDWQGSIDYPFGNNYSNSDPSVEPMAFLTDLATNATAKNVSVVVFSGNDDSLLPHLVAIQNTTFGGIQGFTRKPSTPWYDDDGEFAGIVHQERNWTYVLVDHAGHLSQ
;
A
#
# COMPACT_ATOMS: atom_id res chain seq x y z
N MET A 1 28.69 -60.37 40.88
CA MET A 1 28.84 -58.99 40.38
C MET A 1 28.22 -58.94 38.99
N SER A 2 27.00 -58.41 38.88
CA SER A 2 26.22 -58.37 37.65
C SER A 2 25.93 -56.91 37.32
N ALA A 3 26.43 -56.44 36.18
CA ALA A 3 26.21 -55.07 35.69
C ALA A 3 25.22 -55.12 34.53
N SER A 4 23.97 -54.73 34.80
CA SER A 4 22.93 -54.58 33.79
C SER A 4 22.99 -53.18 33.18
N GLY A 5 23.45 -53.08 31.93
CA GLY A 5 23.36 -51.85 31.14
C GLY A 5 21.92 -51.57 30.70
N ARG A 6 21.39 -50.40 31.06
CA ARG A 6 20.13 -49.86 30.50
C ARG A 6 20.47 -48.90 29.36
N TYR A 7 20.24 -49.33 28.13
CA TYR A 7 20.16 -48.43 26.97
C TYR A 7 18.87 -47.60 27.08
N ARG A 8 18.98 -46.26 27.16
CA ARG A 8 17.86 -45.34 26.94
C ARG A 8 17.71 -45.11 25.44
N ALA A 9 16.51 -45.36 24.91
CA ALA A 9 16.14 -44.96 23.55
C ALA A 9 16.10 -43.42 23.45
N PRO A 10 16.53 -42.82 22.32
CA PRO A 10 16.44 -41.38 22.14
C PRO A 10 15.01 -40.93 21.84
N HIS A 11 14.63 -39.81 22.45
CA HIS A 11 13.41 -39.06 22.18
C HIS A 11 13.35 -38.69 20.68
N VAL A 12 12.38 -39.23 19.95
CA VAL A 12 12.11 -38.82 18.56
C VAL A 12 11.40 -37.48 18.61
N GLN A 13 12.15 -36.39 18.42
CA GLN A 13 11.56 -35.09 18.03
C GLN A 13 10.88 -35.28 16.68
N GLY A 14 9.57 -35.04 16.63
CA GLY A 14 8.76 -35.19 15.43
C GLY A 14 9.29 -34.32 14.29
N ARG A 15 9.80 -34.96 13.23
CA ARG A 15 10.04 -34.30 11.95
C ARG A 15 8.69 -33.90 11.37
N SER A 16 8.36 -32.61 11.43
CA SER A 16 7.30 -32.03 10.59
C SER A 16 7.66 -32.29 9.13
N SER A 17 6.86 -33.10 8.43
CA SER A 17 7.05 -33.38 7.01
C SER A 17 6.59 -32.16 6.20
N LYS A 18 7.21 -31.91 5.03
CA LYS A 18 6.77 -30.84 4.11
C LYS A 18 5.27 -30.87 3.85
N GLY A 19 4.67 -32.06 3.80
CA GLY A 19 3.22 -32.24 3.62
C GLY A 19 2.39 -31.72 4.80
N LEU A 20 2.85 -31.94 6.04
CA LEU A 20 2.17 -31.42 7.24
C LEU A 20 2.23 -29.90 7.30
N PHE A 21 3.38 -29.30 6.96
CA PHE A 21 3.52 -27.84 6.93
C PHE A 21 2.65 -27.18 5.87
N LEU A 22 2.67 -27.71 4.65
CA LEU A 22 1.84 -27.18 3.55
C LEU A 22 0.34 -27.36 3.84
N ALA A 23 -0.04 -28.46 4.50
CA ALA A 23 -1.40 -28.66 4.94
C ALA A 23 -1.82 -27.65 6.02
N GLU A 24 -0.95 -27.36 6.99
CA GLU A 24 -1.21 -26.40 8.06
C GLU A 24 -1.28 -24.96 7.53
N MET A 25 -0.36 -24.56 6.64
CA MET A 25 -0.45 -23.27 5.95
C MET A 25 -1.69 -23.17 5.06
N GLY A 26 -2.00 -24.23 4.31
CA GLY A 26 -3.19 -24.29 3.46
C GLY A 26 -4.48 -24.21 4.27
N GLN A 27 -4.55 -24.86 5.44
CA GLN A 27 -5.69 -24.77 6.34
C GLN A 27 -5.85 -23.38 6.94
N SER A 28 -4.77 -22.76 7.42
CA SER A 28 -4.80 -21.38 7.92
C SER A 28 -5.23 -20.41 6.82
N TYR A 29 -4.62 -20.50 5.64
CA TYR A 29 -4.98 -19.66 4.49
C TYR A 29 -6.44 -19.84 4.07
N ASN A 30 -6.93 -21.08 3.99
CA ASN A 30 -8.33 -21.36 3.63
C ASN A 30 -9.32 -20.92 4.71
N ALA A 31 -8.97 -21.03 6.00
CA ALA A 31 -9.80 -20.51 7.09
C ALA A 31 -9.90 -18.98 7.05
N HIS A 32 -8.84 -18.29 6.61
CA HIS A 32 -8.84 -16.85 6.39
C HIS A 32 -9.61 -16.45 5.12
N LEU A 33 -9.49 -17.19 4.02
CA LEU A 33 -10.29 -16.99 2.80
C LEU A 33 -11.78 -17.24 3.03
N ALA A 34 -12.15 -18.24 3.84
CA ALA A 34 -13.53 -18.51 4.20
C ALA A 34 -14.16 -17.37 5.04
N LYS A 35 -13.35 -16.59 5.77
CA LYS A 35 -13.81 -15.33 6.41
C LYS A 35 -13.97 -14.19 5.38
N ARG A 36 -13.28 -14.25 4.25
CA ARG A 36 -13.38 -13.27 3.15
C ARG A 36 -14.59 -13.51 2.24
N SER A 37 -15.07 -14.75 2.11
CA SER A 37 -16.25 -15.10 1.30
C SER A 37 -17.58 -14.56 1.84
N THR A 38 -17.58 -13.95 3.03
CA THR A 38 -18.72 -13.23 3.62
C THR A 38 -18.61 -11.71 3.42
N SER A 39 -17.85 -11.24 2.41
CA SER A 39 -17.79 -9.81 2.08
C SER A 39 -19.20 -9.28 1.79
N PRO A 40 -19.62 -8.17 2.43
CA PRO A 40 -20.88 -7.52 2.10
C PRO A 40 -20.90 -7.13 0.62
N SER A 41 -22.08 -7.14 0.01
CA SER A 41 -22.26 -6.57 -1.33
C SER A 41 -21.82 -5.10 -1.35
N SER A 42 -21.43 -4.57 -2.52
CA SER A 42 -21.06 -3.16 -2.66
C SER A 42 -22.07 -2.20 -2.01
N ARG A 43 -23.38 -2.49 -2.14
CA ARG A 43 -24.47 -1.71 -1.52
C ARG A 43 -24.53 -1.80 -0.01
N GLU A 44 -24.13 -2.92 0.59
CA GLU A 44 -24.07 -3.09 2.04
C GLU A 44 -22.83 -2.41 2.62
N ARG A 45 -21.71 -2.41 1.88
CA ARG A 45 -20.51 -1.64 2.25
C ARG A 45 -20.79 -0.15 2.30
N VAL A 46 -21.45 0.40 1.26
CA VAL A 46 -21.86 1.81 1.22
C VAL A 46 -22.79 2.16 2.38
N ARG A 47 -23.80 1.32 2.67
CA ARG A 47 -24.71 1.55 3.80
C ARG A 47 -24.02 1.48 5.16
N ALA A 48 -23.08 0.56 5.34
CA ALA A 48 -22.29 0.47 6.56
C ALA A 48 -21.38 1.70 6.74
N ALA A 49 -20.75 2.17 5.65
CA ALA A 49 -19.95 3.39 5.66
C ALA A 49 -20.79 4.64 5.98
N ASP A 50 -21.99 4.77 5.40
CA ASP A 50 -22.91 5.87 5.68
C ASP A 50 -23.41 5.88 7.13
N ALA A 51 -23.58 4.71 7.75
CA ALA A 51 -23.99 4.59 9.15
C ALA A 51 -22.94 5.15 10.13
N TRP A 52 -21.70 5.33 9.68
CA TRP A 52 -20.60 5.87 10.49
C TRP A 52 -20.31 7.35 10.23
N LYS A 53 -21.01 7.97 9.27
CA LYS A 53 -20.92 9.42 9.05
C LYS A 53 -21.60 10.17 10.18
N ARG A 54 -20.93 11.17 10.74
CA ARG A 54 -21.47 12.04 11.79
C ARG A 54 -22.05 13.33 11.20
N ASP A 55 -22.76 14.09 12.01
CA ASP A 55 -23.34 15.37 11.63
C ASP A 55 -22.26 16.39 11.24
N LEU A 56 -22.45 17.05 10.10
CA LEU A 56 -21.57 18.09 9.54
C LEU A 56 -22.08 19.51 9.81
N ALA A 57 -23.04 19.68 10.73
CA ALA A 57 -23.57 20.99 11.08
C ALA A 57 -22.45 22.01 11.39
N GLY A 58 -22.47 23.13 10.66
CA GLY A 58 -21.47 24.20 10.80
C GLY A 58 -20.19 24.00 9.98
N ARG A 59 -20.10 22.96 9.15
CA ARG A 59 -19.00 22.71 8.22
C ARG A 59 -19.47 22.80 6.77
N ALA A 60 -18.52 22.94 5.83
CA ALA A 60 -18.81 22.76 4.42
C ALA A 60 -19.26 21.31 4.14
N ASN A 61 -20.26 21.13 3.29
CA ASN A 61 -20.78 19.81 2.92
C ASN A 61 -20.82 19.70 1.39
N GLY A 62 -19.94 18.87 0.84
CA GLY A 62 -19.78 18.67 -0.60
C GLY A 62 -18.86 19.69 -1.29
N THR A 63 -18.19 20.57 -0.55
CA THR A 63 -17.18 21.50 -1.04
C THR A 63 -16.01 21.58 -0.05
N ILE A 64 -14.84 21.99 -0.52
CA ILE A 64 -13.68 22.33 0.33
C ILE A 64 -14.09 23.45 1.31
N ASP A 65 -13.81 23.25 2.60
CA ASP A 65 -14.04 24.21 3.67
C ASP A 65 -13.03 25.36 3.58
N PRO A 66 -13.47 26.61 3.28
CA PRO A 66 -12.55 27.74 3.08
C PRO A 66 -11.69 28.07 4.29
N TRP A 67 -12.07 27.60 5.50
CA TRP A 67 -11.28 27.80 6.71
C TRP A 67 -9.89 27.13 6.63
N TYR A 68 -9.77 25.98 5.96
CA TYR A 68 -8.50 25.27 5.80
C TYR A 68 -7.59 25.88 4.73
N GLY A 69 -8.14 26.67 3.81
CA GLY A 69 -7.34 27.32 2.77
C GLY A 69 -6.56 26.32 1.91
N CYS A 70 -5.23 26.33 2.04
CA CYS A 70 -4.33 25.42 1.30
C CYS A 70 -4.10 24.07 2.03
N ASP A 71 -4.53 23.95 3.28
CA ASP A 71 -4.29 22.79 4.14
C ASP A 71 -5.38 21.72 3.92
N VAL A 72 -5.65 21.43 2.64
CA VAL A 72 -6.70 20.48 2.21
C VAL A 72 -6.43 19.04 2.68
N TYR A 73 -5.16 18.72 2.95
CA TYR A 73 -4.79 17.45 3.57
C TYR A 73 -5.22 17.39 5.03
N ASP A 74 -5.04 18.48 5.78
CA ASP A 74 -5.50 18.57 7.17
C ASP A 74 -7.04 18.58 7.24
N GLU A 75 -7.71 19.20 6.25
CA GLU A 75 -9.17 19.11 6.09
C GLU A 75 -9.63 17.67 5.91
N MET A 76 -8.98 16.92 5.01
CA MET A 76 -9.27 15.50 4.78
C MET A 76 -9.08 14.68 6.06
N LEU A 77 -7.97 14.87 6.78
CA LEU A 77 -7.68 14.17 8.03
C LEU A 77 -8.70 14.50 9.13
N ASP A 78 -9.04 15.78 9.32
CA ASP A 78 -10.05 16.21 10.28
C ASP A 78 -11.41 15.60 9.95
N TYR A 79 -11.83 15.68 8.68
CA TYR A 79 -13.06 15.07 8.21
C TYR A 79 -13.08 13.57 8.50
N ALA A 80 -12.02 12.86 8.10
CA ALA A 80 -11.92 11.42 8.29
C ALA A 80 -12.04 11.06 9.77
N ILE A 81 -11.14 11.58 10.62
CA ILE A 81 -11.04 11.23 12.04
C ILE A 81 -12.30 11.62 12.82
N ASN A 82 -12.85 12.81 12.57
CA ASN A 82 -13.89 13.38 13.41
C ASN A 82 -15.30 13.12 12.90
N PHE A 83 -15.49 12.81 11.61
CA PHE A 83 -16.82 12.73 11.00
C PHE A 83 -17.10 11.42 10.24
N THR A 84 -16.14 10.50 10.16
CA THR A 84 -16.34 9.20 9.51
C THR A 84 -16.01 8.01 10.43
N PHE A 85 -15.51 6.91 9.87
CA PHE A 85 -15.08 5.70 10.57
C PHE A 85 -14.22 6.06 11.81
N PRO A 86 -14.28 5.33 12.93
CA PRO A 86 -13.41 5.58 14.07
C PRO A 86 -11.96 5.19 13.75
N TRP A 87 -11.27 6.00 12.95
CA TRP A 87 -9.89 5.79 12.51
C TRP A 87 -8.89 5.72 13.69
N SER A 88 -9.25 6.28 14.85
CA SER A 88 -8.49 6.08 16.10
C SER A 88 -8.50 4.63 16.62
N LEU A 89 -9.34 3.77 16.05
CA LEU A 89 -9.45 2.34 16.36
C LEU A 89 -8.92 1.44 15.23
N SER A 90 -8.48 1.98 14.09
CA SER A 90 -8.03 1.15 12.95
C SER A 90 -6.71 0.43 13.21
N LYS A 91 -5.90 0.90 14.16
CA LYS A 91 -4.67 0.21 14.61
C LYS A 91 -4.94 -0.57 15.89
N GLN A 92 -4.46 -1.82 15.95
CA GLN A 92 -4.57 -2.70 17.14
C GLN A 92 -3.99 -2.08 18.42
N SER A 93 -3.12 -1.06 18.31
CA SER A 93 -2.51 -0.33 19.43
C SER A 93 -3.13 1.05 19.71
N GLY A 94 -4.25 1.43 19.08
CA GLY A 94 -4.88 2.75 19.25
C GLY A 94 -4.10 3.90 18.60
N GLY A 95 -3.70 3.71 17.34
CA GLY A 95 -2.85 4.63 16.59
C GLY A 95 -3.61 5.69 15.77
N MET A 96 -2.85 6.70 15.32
CA MET A 96 -3.28 7.77 14.42
C MET A 96 -3.66 7.23 13.03
N PHE A 97 -4.54 7.96 12.33
CA PHE A 97 -5.00 7.72 10.95
C PHE A 97 -3.90 7.13 10.06
N ASP A 98 -4.19 6.00 9.40
CA ASP A 98 -3.24 5.35 8.52
C ASP A 98 -3.32 5.95 7.12
N VAL A 99 -2.35 6.80 6.80
CA VAL A 99 -2.28 7.49 5.51
C VAL A 99 -1.99 6.55 4.34
N TYR A 100 -1.46 5.36 4.64
CA TYR A 100 -1.19 4.32 3.66
C TYR A 100 -2.41 3.43 3.39
N ASP A 101 -3.45 3.53 4.23
CA ASP A 101 -4.65 2.68 4.24
C ASP A 101 -5.92 3.54 4.48
N ILE A 102 -6.28 4.31 3.46
CA ILE A 102 -7.47 5.15 3.39
C ILE A 102 -8.49 4.41 2.51
N PRO A 103 -9.71 4.19 3.02
CA PRO A 103 -10.29 2.86 3.10
C PRO A 103 -10.01 2.02 1.85
N ASP A 104 -9.04 1.13 1.99
CA ASP A 104 -8.66 0.13 1.00
C ASP A 104 -9.89 -0.69 0.56
N ALA A 105 -9.95 -1.01 -0.73
CA ALA A 105 -10.92 -1.92 -1.33
C ALA A 105 -10.91 -3.33 -0.69
N LEU A 106 -9.92 -3.63 0.16
CA LEU A 106 -9.77 -4.86 0.93
C LEU A 106 -10.31 -4.72 2.35
N ASN A 107 -11.63 -4.89 2.52
CA ASN A 107 -12.22 -5.20 3.83
C ASN A 107 -12.80 -6.63 3.84
N PRO A 108 -12.28 -7.56 4.66
CA PRO A 108 -11.19 -7.37 5.62
C PRO A 108 -9.82 -7.25 4.93
N GLU A 109 -8.91 -6.54 5.60
CA GLU A 109 -7.53 -6.28 5.15
C GLU A 109 -6.83 -7.61 4.81
N ALA A 110 -6.06 -7.61 3.72
CA ALA A 110 -5.19 -8.75 3.44
C ALA A 110 -4.10 -8.83 4.54
N PRO A 111 -3.72 -10.03 5.01
CA PRO A 111 -2.60 -10.16 5.96
C PRO A 111 -1.32 -9.55 5.34
N SER A 112 -0.96 -8.35 5.78
CA SER A 112 0.20 -7.59 5.31
C SER A 112 1.47 -7.91 6.11
N ASP A 113 1.35 -8.61 7.24
CA ASP A 113 2.48 -9.04 8.06
C ASP A 113 3.19 -10.26 7.44
N ALA A 114 4.16 -9.98 6.58
CA ALA A 114 5.00 -11.00 6.00
C ALA A 114 5.98 -11.65 7.00
N SER A 115 6.12 -11.11 8.22
CA SER A 115 7.10 -11.59 9.20
C SER A 115 6.82 -13.03 9.62
N VAL A 116 5.55 -13.44 9.70
CA VAL A 116 5.15 -14.81 10.04
C VAL A 116 5.74 -15.83 9.05
N PHE A 117 5.69 -15.52 7.75
CA PHE A 117 6.21 -16.39 6.70
C PHE A 117 7.72 -16.25 6.55
N LEU A 118 8.23 -15.01 6.52
CA LEU A 118 9.63 -14.71 6.22
C LEU A 118 10.58 -15.04 7.39
N ASN A 119 10.07 -15.08 8.63
CA ASN A 119 10.84 -15.50 9.81
C ASN A 119 10.74 -17.00 10.13
N ASP A 120 9.91 -17.78 9.42
CA ASP A 120 9.88 -19.24 9.61
C ASP A 120 11.26 -19.86 9.26
N PRO A 121 11.87 -20.68 10.14
CA PRO A 121 13.19 -21.25 9.89
C PRO A 121 13.31 -22.07 8.61
N ARG A 122 12.21 -22.69 8.15
CA ARG A 122 12.21 -23.47 6.90
C ARG A 122 12.17 -22.54 5.70
N THR A 123 11.38 -21.46 5.75
CA THR A 123 11.40 -20.41 4.72
C THR A 123 12.81 -19.82 4.60
N ARG A 124 13.44 -19.49 5.73
CA ARG A 124 14.78 -18.92 5.76
C ARG A 124 15.84 -19.87 5.20
N SER A 125 15.77 -21.13 5.61
CA SER A 125 16.67 -22.17 5.08
C SER A 125 16.46 -22.41 3.59
N ALA A 126 15.23 -22.27 3.08
CA ALA A 126 14.92 -22.45 1.66
C ALA A 126 15.36 -21.25 0.80
N LEU A 127 15.28 -20.03 1.34
CA LEU A 127 15.77 -18.81 0.67
C LEU A 127 17.27 -18.58 0.84
N HIS A 128 17.96 -19.44 1.61
CA HIS A 128 19.38 -19.29 1.96
C HIS A 128 19.71 -17.93 2.59
N VAL A 129 18.77 -17.36 3.34
CA VAL A 129 18.93 -16.07 4.00
C VAL A 129 19.59 -16.24 5.38
N PRO A 130 20.34 -15.22 5.85
CA PRO A 130 21.01 -15.27 7.15
C PRO A 130 20.02 -15.29 8.32
N SER A 131 20.51 -15.34 9.57
CA SER A 131 19.70 -15.56 10.79
C SER A 131 19.11 -14.29 11.45
N GLN A 132 19.19 -13.11 10.83
CA GLN A 132 18.53 -11.89 11.33
C GLN A 132 17.05 -11.83 10.95
N ASP A 133 16.16 -11.53 11.89
CA ASP A 133 14.73 -11.44 11.60
C ASP A 133 14.44 -10.40 10.51
N TRP A 134 13.58 -10.80 9.58
CA TRP A 134 13.01 -9.93 8.56
C TRP A 134 12.24 -8.79 9.22
N GLN A 135 12.41 -7.60 8.66
CA GLN A 135 11.73 -6.37 9.03
C GLN A 135 11.08 -5.79 7.78
N GLY A 136 9.84 -5.29 7.90
CA GLY A 136 9.11 -4.67 6.79
C GLY A 136 9.63 -3.29 6.41
N SER A 137 10.29 -2.62 7.36
CA SER A 137 10.98 -1.35 7.16
C SER A 137 12.26 -1.32 7.99
N ILE A 138 13.22 -0.52 7.54
CA ILE A 138 14.45 -0.24 8.27
C ILE A 138 14.69 1.25 8.26
N ASP A 139 15.44 1.74 9.26
CA ASP A 139 15.98 3.09 9.19
C ASP A 139 16.92 3.21 7.98
N TYR A 140 16.85 4.34 7.29
CA TYR A 140 17.56 4.56 6.03
C TYR A 140 19.06 4.29 6.19
N PRO A 141 19.64 3.30 5.47
CA PRO A 141 20.92 2.71 5.84
C PRO A 141 22.16 3.55 5.47
N PHE A 142 21.98 4.80 5.00
CA PHE A 142 23.06 5.66 4.49
C PHE A 142 23.37 6.87 5.39
N GLY A 143 23.20 6.74 6.71
CA GLY A 143 23.61 7.77 7.68
C GLY A 143 22.62 8.94 7.84
N ASN A 144 21.42 8.81 7.27
CA ASN A 144 20.30 9.70 7.49
C ASN A 144 19.70 9.36 8.87
N ASN A 145 19.64 10.33 9.78
CA ASN A 145 18.86 10.21 11.01
C ASN A 145 17.61 11.09 10.84
N TYR A 146 16.59 10.90 11.67
CA TYR A 146 15.33 11.67 11.59
C TYR A 146 15.53 13.21 11.56
N SER A 147 16.71 13.71 11.96
CA SER A 147 17.09 15.13 11.95
C SER A 147 17.93 15.56 10.72
N ASN A 148 18.53 14.61 10.00
CA ASN A 148 19.43 14.81 8.87
C ASN A 148 18.87 14.08 7.65
N SER A 149 17.76 14.61 7.11
CA SER A 149 17.10 14.20 5.87
C SER A 149 18.06 13.77 4.76
N ASP A 150 17.57 12.98 3.79
CA ASP A 150 18.37 12.56 2.64
C ASP A 150 19.02 13.80 2.00
N PRO A 151 20.37 13.88 1.95
CA PRO A 151 21.06 15.08 1.47
C PRO A 151 20.99 15.22 -0.05
N SER A 152 20.40 14.24 -0.74
CA SER A 152 20.19 14.29 -2.19
C SER A 152 19.22 15.40 -2.55
N VAL A 153 19.45 16.02 -3.71
CA VAL A 153 18.52 16.98 -4.27
C VAL A 153 17.17 16.33 -4.57
N GLU A 154 16.08 17.07 -4.38
CA GLU A 154 14.75 16.55 -4.64
C GLU A 154 14.60 16.18 -6.13
N PRO A 155 13.80 15.15 -6.46
CA PRO A 155 13.63 14.68 -7.84
C PRO A 155 13.26 15.76 -8.84
N MET A 156 12.53 16.78 -8.41
CA MET A 156 12.15 17.93 -9.26
C MET A 156 13.35 18.65 -9.88
N ALA A 157 14.53 18.59 -9.26
CA ALA A 157 15.75 19.19 -9.78
C ALA A 157 16.33 18.44 -11.00
N PHE A 158 16.01 17.15 -11.20
CA PHE A 158 16.60 16.34 -12.26
C PHE A 158 15.60 15.60 -13.15
N LEU A 159 14.30 15.58 -12.82
CA LEU A 159 13.29 14.87 -13.62
C LEU A 159 13.20 15.36 -15.06
N THR A 160 13.40 16.66 -15.33
CA THR A 160 13.44 17.21 -16.69
C THR A 160 14.63 16.68 -17.50
N ASP A 161 15.83 16.64 -16.90
CA ASP A 161 17.02 16.12 -17.58
C ASP A 161 16.91 14.61 -17.81
N LEU A 162 16.37 13.88 -16.83
CA LEU A 162 16.05 12.47 -16.97
C LEU A 162 15.05 12.23 -18.10
N ALA A 163 13.97 12.99 -18.16
CA ALA A 163 12.95 12.89 -19.21
C ALA A 163 13.50 13.20 -20.61
N THR A 164 14.35 14.22 -20.70
CA THR A 164 15.01 14.62 -21.94
C THR A 164 15.93 13.51 -22.44
N ASN A 165 16.73 12.91 -21.55
CA ASN A 165 17.62 11.81 -21.88
C ASN A 165 16.84 10.53 -22.24
N ALA A 166 15.77 10.22 -21.51
CA ALA A 166 14.89 9.10 -21.82
C ALA A 166 14.29 9.23 -23.23
N THR A 167 13.79 10.42 -23.57
CA THR A 167 13.27 10.71 -24.91
C THR A 167 14.34 10.52 -25.99
N ALA A 168 15.54 11.08 -25.79
CA ALA A 168 16.66 10.95 -26.74
C ALA A 168 17.10 9.50 -26.95
N LYS A 169 16.88 8.63 -25.96
CA LYS A 169 17.19 7.20 -26.01
C LYS A 169 16.00 6.31 -26.35
N ASN A 170 14.86 6.89 -26.73
CA ASN A 170 13.63 6.17 -27.02
C ASN A 170 13.17 5.26 -25.88
N VAL A 171 13.33 5.72 -24.63
CA VAL A 171 12.86 5.06 -23.42
C VAL A 171 11.51 5.65 -23.04
N SER A 172 10.51 4.78 -22.93
CA SER A 172 9.18 5.16 -22.45
C SER A 172 9.16 5.21 -20.92
N VAL A 173 8.42 6.16 -20.36
CA VAL A 173 8.23 6.31 -18.92
C VAL A 173 6.77 6.05 -18.58
N VAL A 174 6.53 5.23 -17.55
CA VAL A 174 5.20 5.00 -17.00
C VAL A 174 5.19 5.50 -15.56
N VAL A 175 4.25 6.38 -15.25
CA VAL A 175 3.95 6.82 -13.89
C VAL A 175 2.55 6.35 -13.57
N PHE A 176 2.37 5.70 -12.43
CA PHE A 176 1.06 5.28 -11.97
C PHE A 176 0.82 5.74 -10.53
N SER A 177 -0.45 5.93 -10.18
CA SER A 177 -0.89 6.25 -8.83
C SER A 177 -2.24 5.61 -8.57
N GLY A 178 -2.47 5.18 -7.33
CA GLY A 178 -3.81 4.98 -6.82
C GLY A 178 -4.55 6.32 -6.68
N ASN A 179 -5.84 6.35 -7.02
CA ASN A 179 -6.68 7.54 -6.90
C ASN A 179 -7.01 7.90 -5.44
N ASP A 180 -6.94 6.93 -4.55
CA ASP A 180 -7.29 7.08 -3.13
C ASP A 180 -6.05 7.21 -2.25
N ASP A 181 -4.86 7.41 -2.86
CA ASP A 181 -3.63 7.76 -2.15
C ASP A 181 -3.65 9.24 -1.74
N SER A 182 -3.75 9.50 -0.44
CA SER A 182 -3.68 10.86 0.11
C SER A 182 -2.26 11.36 0.38
N LEU A 183 -1.26 10.48 0.37
CA LEU A 183 0.09 10.77 0.84
C LEU A 183 0.95 11.41 -0.26
N LEU A 184 0.82 10.93 -1.49
CA LEU A 184 1.66 11.35 -2.61
C LEU A 184 0.90 12.14 -3.69
N PRO A 185 0.92 13.49 -3.63
CA PRO A 185 0.37 14.31 -4.70
C PRO A 185 1.26 14.26 -5.96
N HIS A 186 0.93 13.38 -6.90
CA HIS A 186 1.75 13.08 -8.08
C HIS A 186 1.63 14.11 -9.21
N LEU A 187 0.46 14.74 -9.39
CA LEU A 187 0.22 15.63 -10.54
C LEU A 187 1.11 16.88 -10.52
N VAL A 188 1.44 17.43 -9.36
CA VAL A 188 2.29 18.63 -9.27
C VAL A 188 3.69 18.36 -9.81
N ALA A 189 4.29 17.22 -9.43
CA ALA A 189 5.61 16.83 -9.91
C ALA A 189 5.63 16.61 -11.44
N ILE A 190 4.60 15.94 -11.96
CA ILE A 190 4.47 15.69 -13.41
C ILE A 190 4.30 17.01 -14.16
N GLN A 191 3.42 17.90 -13.71
CA GLN A 191 3.16 19.18 -14.37
C GLN A 191 4.36 20.13 -14.31
N ASN A 192 5.26 19.96 -13.33
CA ASN A 192 6.50 20.73 -13.27
C ASN A 192 7.64 20.13 -14.13
N THR A 193 7.52 18.88 -14.58
CA THR A 193 8.55 18.19 -15.38
C THR A 193 8.41 18.51 -16.87
N THR A 194 9.52 18.78 -17.57
CA THR A 194 9.52 18.93 -19.04
C THR A 194 9.87 17.63 -19.73
N PHE A 195 8.96 17.11 -20.56
CA PHE A 195 9.16 15.89 -21.33
C PHE A 195 8.73 16.07 -22.79
N GLY A 196 9.57 15.60 -23.71
CA GLY A 196 9.40 15.83 -25.15
C GLY A 196 9.33 17.32 -25.54
N GLY A 197 10.07 18.18 -24.82
CA GLY A 197 10.20 19.62 -25.10
C GLY A 197 9.07 20.51 -24.59
N ILE A 198 8.07 19.96 -23.89
CA ILE A 198 6.95 20.71 -23.32
C ILE A 198 6.82 20.36 -21.83
N GLN A 199 6.54 21.35 -21.00
CA GLN A 199 6.31 21.17 -19.57
C GLN A 199 4.93 20.54 -19.33
N GLY A 200 4.90 19.46 -18.54
CA GLY A 200 3.68 18.77 -18.14
C GLY A 200 2.93 18.11 -19.29
N PHE A 201 1.72 17.63 -18.98
CA PHE A 201 0.77 17.20 -20.00
C PHE A 201 0.07 18.41 -20.61
N THR A 202 -0.13 18.42 -21.93
CA THR A 202 -0.80 19.55 -22.60
C THR A 202 -2.31 19.52 -22.44
N ARG A 203 -2.86 18.36 -22.02
CA ARG A 203 -4.28 18.19 -21.69
C ARG A 203 -4.41 17.48 -20.35
N LYS A 204 -5.48 17.79 -19.63
CA LYS A 204 -5.84 17.06 -18.40
C LYS A 204 -6.02 15.58 -18.75
N PRO A 205 -5.31 14.66 -18.07
CA PRO A 205 -5.57 13.21 -18.18
C PRO A 205 -7.04 12.91 -17.90
N SER A 206 -7.71 12.24 -18.85
CA SER A 206 -9.15 11.96 -18.75
C SER A 206 -9.64 10.76 -19.57
N THR A 207 -8.75 10.02 -20.24
CA THR A 207 -9.17 8.87 -21.06
C THR A 207 -9.46 7.69 -20.14
N PRO A 208 -10.70 7.19 -20.08
CA PRO A 208 -11.03 6.05 -19.23
C PRO A 208 -10.35 4.78 -19.76
N TRP A 209 -9.95 3.90 -18.85
CA TRP A 209 -9.60 2.52 -19.17
C TRP A 209 -10.45 1.55 -18.35
N TYR A 210 -10.58 0.33 -18.86
CA TYR A 210 -11.45 -0.72 -18.32
C TYR A 210 -10.64 -2.01 -18.18
N ASP A 211 -10.97 -2.81 -17.17
CA ASP A 211 -10.34 -4.10 -16.93
C ASP A 211 -10.89 -5.19 -17.88
N ASP A 212 -10.42 -6.43 -17.68
CA ASP A 212 -10.82 -7.59 -18.49
C ASP A 212 -12.32 -7.95 -18.31
N ASP A 213 -12.95 -7.52 -17.21
CA ASP A 213 -14.37 -7.71 -16.94
C ASP A 213 -15.23 -6.56 -17.52
N GLY A 214 -14.59 -5.52 -18.06
CA GLY A 214 -15.23 -4.34 -18.64
C GLY A 214 -15.64 -3.29 -17.61
N GLU A 215 -15.17 -3.40 -16.37
CA GLU A 215 -15.42 -2.43 -15.31
C GLU A 215 -14.43 -1.26 -15.40
N PHE A 216 -14.84 -0.07 -14.96
CA PHE A 216 -13.98 1.11 -15.00
C PHE A 216 -12.78 0.91 -14.06
N ALA A 217 -11.57 0.94 -14.61
CA ALA A 217 -10.32 0.71 -13.88
C ALA A 217 -9.55 2.01 -13.61
N GLY A 218 -9.98 3.14 -14.19
CA GLY A 218 -9.42 4.46 -13.93
C GLY A 218 -9.14 5.28 -15.19
N ILE A 219 -8.05 6.04 -15.18
CA ILE A 219 -7.66 6.93 -16.29
C ILE A 219 -6.27 6.57 -16.81
N VAL A 220 -6.12 6.50 -18.13
CA VAL A 220 -4.82 6.43 -18.81
C VAL A 220 -4.61 7.68 -19.66
N HIS A 221 -3.38 8.17 -19.74
CA HIS A 221 -3.03 9.28 -20.60
C HIS A 221 -1.62 9.15 -21.11
N GLN A 222 -1.43 9.31 -22.43
CA GLN A 222 -0.12 9.17 -23.05
C GLN A 222 0.21 10.37 -23.91
N GLU A 223 1.38 10.96 -23.69
CA GLU A 223 1.93 12.03 -24.51
C GLU A 223 3.46 11.91 -24.54
N ARG A 224 4.08 12.05 -25.72
CA ARG A 224 5.55 12.21 -25.87
C ARG A 224 6.36 11.11 -25.13
N ASN A 225 5.98 9.84 -25.30
CA ASN A 225 6.58 8.67 -24.65
C ASN A 225 6.44 8.60 -23.13
N TRP A 226 5.56 9.41 -22.54
CA TRP A 226 5.16 9.32 -21.14
C TRP A 226 3.73 8.84 -21.04
N THR A 227 3.51 7.82 -20.21
CA THR A 227 2.19 7.29 -19.89
C THR A 227 1.92 7.54 -18.41
N TYR A 228 0.78 8.14 -18.12
CA TYR A 228 0.24 8.29 -16.78
C TYR A 228 -0.98 7.38 -16.60
N VAL A 229 -1.00 6.64 -15.50
CA VAL A 229 -2.11 5.75 -15.12
C VAL A 229 -2.60 6.16 -13.74
N LEU A 230 -3.89 6.46 -13.64
CA LEU A 230 -4.59 6.64 -12.39
C LEU A 230 -5.49 5.43 -12.19
N VAL A 231 -5.25 4.66 -11.13
CA VAL A 231 -5.99 3.44 -10.82
C VAL A 231 -7.15 3.81 -9.91
N ASP A 232 -8.36 3.48 -10.35
CA ASP A 232 -9.59 3.72 -9.58
C ASP A 232 -9.66 2.83 -8.34
N HIS A 233 -10.19 3.35 -7.24
CA HIS A 233 -10.33 2.64 -5.96
C HIS A 233 -9.04 1.97 -5.42
N ALA A 234 -7.89 2.60 -5.64
CA ALA A 234 -6.60 2.11 -5.17
C ALA A 234 -5.89 3.16 -4.31
N GLY A 235 -5.34 2.72 -3.17
CA GLY A 235 -4.53 3.54 -2.26
C GLY A 235 -3.04 3.52 -2.60
N HIS A 236 -2.20 3.82 -1.59
CA HIS A 236 -0.75 3.93 -1.75
C HIS A 236 -0.06 2.62 -2.19
N LEU A 237 -0.54 1.48 -1.69
CA LEU A 237 -0.01 0.15 -2.00
C LEU A 237 -0.78 -0.53 -3.14
N SER A 238 -1.08 0.21 -4.21
CA SER A 238 -1.74 -0.34 -5.40
C SER A 238 -0.90 -1.48 -6.00
N GLN A 239 -1.50 -2.66 -6.15
CA GLN A 239 -0.93 -3.83 -6.84
C GLN A 239 -1.62 -4.05 -8.18
#